data_AF-A0A2S8IH62-F1
#
_entry.id   AF-A0A2S8IH62-F1
#
_cell.length_a   1.000
_cell.length_b   1.000
_cell.length_c   1.000
_cell.angle_alpha   90.00
_cell.angle_beta   90.00
_cell.angle_gamma   90.00
#
_symmetry.space_group_name_H-M   'P 1'
#
loop_
_entity.id
_entity.type
_entity.pdbx_description
1 polymer ?
#
loop_
_entity_poly.entity_id
_entity_poly.type
_entity_poly.pdbx_seq_one_letter_code
_entity_poly.pdbx_strand_id
1 'polypeptide(L)'
;MADRGYVTIGTVPTVSAETALKQRIWKESLRTWFPNGPDDPYVVTVTCEPAWVELWSHMRGVAPDPLGLNSVRLTRNDGGWHARHTFPTEGEPLHP
;
A
#
# COMPACT_ATOMS: atom_id res chain seq x y z
N MET A 1 -17.28 17.24 -1.38
CA MET A 1 -16.43 17.11 -0.17
C MET A 1 -15.36 16.06 -0.47
N ALA A 2 -14.10 16.33 -0.14
CA ALA A 2 -13.04 15.32 -0.28
C ALA A 2 -13.21 14.22 0.77
N ASP A 3 -12.94 12.97 0.39
CA ASP A 3 -13.01 11.83 1.31
C ASP A 3 -11.93 12.00 2.36
N ARG A 4 -12.32 12.00 3.65
CA ARG A 4 -11.34 11.84 4.73
C ARG A 4 -11.15 10.34 4.86
N GLY A 5 -10.09 9.84 4.24
CA GLY A 5 -9.74 8.43 4.24
C GLY A 5 -8.25 8.26 4.09
N TYR A 6 -7.76 7.08 4.43
CA TYR A 6 -6.37 6.71 4.23
C TYR A 6 -6.25 5.28 3.75
N VAL A 7 -5.10 5.02 3.13
CA VAL A 7 -4.59 3.68 2.89
C VAL A 7 -3.12 3.68 3.28
N THR A 8 -2.71 2.66 4.02
CA THR A 8 -1.32 2.39 4.38
C THR A 8 -0.99 0.98 3.92
N ILE A 9 0.11 0.83 3.20
CA ILE A 9 0.54 -0.44 2.64
C ILE A 9 1.86 -0.82 3.30
N GLY A 10 1.88 -1.99 3.93
CA GLY A 10 3.12 -2.62 4.39
C GLY A 10 3.61 -3.62 3.37
N THR A 11 4.88 -3.52 3.02
CA THR A 11 5.51 -4.33 1.97
C THR A 11 7.01 -4.44 2.21
N VAL A 12 7.62 -5.46 1.61
CA VAL A 12 9.07 -5.54 1.45
C VAL A 12 9.37 -5.20 -0.01
N PRO A 13 9.96 -4.02 -0.31
CA PRO A 13 10.23 -3.63 -1.68
C PRO A 13 11.33 -4.51 -2.29
N THR A 14 11.18 -4.83 -3.58
CA THR A 14 12.18 -5.58 -4.35
C THR A 14 12.56 -4.82 -5.61
N VAL A 15 13.83 -4.85 -5.98
CA VAL A 15 14.27 -4.34 -7.28
C VAL A 15 13.81 -5.32 -8.37
N SER A 16 13.09 -4.81 -9.36
CA SER A 16 12.68 -5.61 -10.52
C SER A 16 13.82 -5.72 -11.53
N ALA A 17 14.05 -6.95 -12.01
CA ALA A 17 14.97 -7.22 -13.11
C ALA A 17 14.30 -7.06 -14.50
N GLU A 18 13.01 -6.72 -14.55
CA GLU A 18 12.24 -6.66 -15.79
C GLU A 18 12.42 -5.30 -16.49
N THR A 19 13.27 -5.25 -17.50
CA THR A 19 13.49 -4.04 -18.31
C THR A 19 12.21 -3.56 -19.01
N ALA A 20 11.33 -4.48 -19.42
CA ALA A 20 10.06 -4.13 -20.06
C ALA A 20 9.13 -3.36 -19.10
N LEU A 21 9.15 -3.67 -17.81
CA LEU A 21 8.39 -2.95 -16.80
C LEU A 21 8.87 -1.52 -16.67
N LYS A 22 10.20 -1.33 -16.62
CA LYS A 22 10.86 -0.02 -16.56
C LYS A 22 10.41 0.90 -17.70
N GLN A 23 10.36 0.36 -18.92
CA GLN A 23 9.88 1.07 -20.11
C GLN A 23 8.37 1.40 -20.01
N ARG A 24 7.55 0.44 -19.56
CA ARG A 24 6.10 0.58 -19.48
C ARG A 24 5.63 1.64 -18.48
N ILE A 25 6.30 1.75 -17.33
CA ILE A 25 5.89 2.69 -16.25
C ILE A 25 6.58 4.04 -16.35
N TRP A 26 7.48 4.22 -17.33
CA TRP A 26 8.21 5.46 -17.53
C TRP A 26 7.25 6.63 -17.70
N LYS A 27 7.59 7.75 -17.04
CA LYS A 27 6.88 9.01 -17.20
C LYS A 27 7.84 10.02 -17.79
N GLU A 28 7.43 10.68 -18.87
CA GLU A 28 8.32 11.59 -19.59
C GLU A 28 8.85 12.74 -18.72
N SER A 29 8.07 13.17 -17.72
CA SER A 29 8.52 14.16 -16.74
C SER A 29 9.79 13.74 -16.00
N LEU A 30 10.05 12.43 -15.86
CA LEU A 30 11.23 11.88 -15.19
C LEU A 30 12.55 12.16 -15.92
N ARG A 31 12.51 12.58 -17.19
CA ARG A 31 13.73 12.96 -17.94
C ARG A 31 14.49 14.13 -17.33
N THR A 32 13.82 14.97 -16.54
CA THR A 32 14.46 16.05 -15.78
C THR A 32 15.58 15.52 -14.86
N TRP A 33 15.43 14.30 -14.34
CA TRP A 33 16.41 13.67 -13.45
C TRP A 33 17.25 12.60 -14.16
N PHE A 34 16.70 11.94 -15.19
CA PHE A 34 17.39 10.89 -15.94
C PHE A 34 17.34 11.20 -17.45
N PRO A 35 18.31 11.96 -17.97
CA PRO A 35 18.29 12.44 -19.35
C PRO A 35 18.25 11.33 -20.41
N ASN A 36 18.89 10.18 -20.13
CA ASN A 36 18.87 9.02 -21.03
C ASN A 36 17.54 8.24 -20.97
N GLY A 37 16.60 8.69 -20.15
CA GLY A 37 15.26 8.12 -20.04
C GLY A 37 15.25 6.75 -19.34
N PRO A 38 14.36 5.84 -19.75
CA PRO A 38 14.20 4.54 -19.09
C PRO A 38 15.41 3.62 -19.25
N ASP A 39 16.32 3.86 -20.19
CA ASP A 39 17.54 3.05 -20.34
C ASP A 39 18.72 3.59 -19.51
N ASP A 40 18.53 4.70 -18.79
CA ASP A 40 19.55 5.26 -17.92
C ASP A 40 19.97 4.24 -16.83
N PRO A 41 21.29 4.00 -16.62
CA PRO A 41 21.78 3.01 -15.68
C PRO A 41 21.44 3.33 -14.21
N TYR A 42 21.09 4.58 -13.90
CA TYR A 42 20.71 5.00 -12.55
C TYR A 42 19.21 4.92 -12.29
N VAL A 43 18.41 4.58 -13.29
CA VAL A 43 16.98 4.30 -13.10
C VAL A 43 16.83 2.85 -12.68
N VAL A 44 16.20 2.63 -11.52
CA VAL A 44 15.80 1.31 -11.02
C VAL A 44 14.29 1.24 -10.91
N THR A 45 13.72 0.06 -11.20
CA THR A 45 12.30 -0.21 -10.96
C THR A 45 12.15 -1.01 -9.68
N VAL A 46 11.29 -0.55 -8.79
CA VAL A 46 10.98 -1.22 -7.53
C VAL A 46 9.54 -1.71 -7.58
N THR A 47 9.32 -2.97 -7.23
CA THR A 47 8.00 -3.56 -7.04
C THR A 47 7.73 -3.74 -5.56
N CYS A 48 6.47 -3.55 -5.19
CA CYS A 48 6.00 -3.68 -3.82
C CYS A 48 4.80 -4.62 -3.83
N GLU A 49 4.98 -5.85 -3.34
CA GLU A 49 3.87 -6.75 -3.07
C GLU A 49 3.34 -6.48 -1.66
N PRO A 50 2.07 -6.06 -1.50
CA PRO A 50 1.51 -5.80 -0.18
C PRO A 50 1.50 -7.07 0.68
N ALA A 51 2.14 -7.01 1.86
CA ALA A 51 2.02 -8.01 2.91
C ALA A 51 0.78 -7.74 3.77
N TRP A 52 0.48 -6.46 3.98
CA TRP A 52 -0.75 -6.00 4.62
C TRP A 52 -1.17 -4.65 4.07
N VAL A 53 -2.46 -4.37 4.16
CA VAL A 53 -3.06 -3.08 3.82
C VAL A 53 -3.94 -2.66 4.97
N GLU A 54 -3.73 -1.47 5.50
CA GLU A 54 -4.66 -0.84 6.42
C GLU A 54 -5.39 0.29 5.73
N LEU A 55 -6.70 0.36 5.90
CA LEU A 55 -7.51 1.37 5.27
C LEU A 55 -8.67 1.83 6.15
N TRP A 56 -9.02 3.09 5.97
CA TRP A 56 -10.22 3.71 6.53
C TRP A 56 -10.76 4.72 5.53
N SER A 57 -12.08 4.76 5.35
CA SER A 57 -12.78 5.77 4.58
C SER A 57 -14.24 5.79 4.98
N HIS A 58 -14.68 6.92 5.51
CA HIS A 58 -16.10 7.09 5.84
C HIS A 58 -16.98 7.09 4.59
N MET A 59 -16.57 7.81 3.52
CA MET A 59 -17.41 7.92 2.32
C MET A 59 -17.46 6.63 1.50
N ARG A 60 -16.48 5.73 1.66
CA ARG A 60 -16.44 4.43 0.97
C ARG A 60 -16.94 3.28 1.84
N GLY A 61 -17.51 3.57 3.01
CA GLY A 61 -18.07 2.55 3.90
C GLY A 61 -17.04 1.66 4.60
N VAL A 62 -15.76 2.05 4.60
CA VAL A 62 -14.70 1.37 5.37
C VAL A 62 -14.48 2.13 6.66
N ALA A 63 -15.46 2.08 7.53
CA ALA A 63 -15.47 2.81 8.79
C ALA A 63 -16.08 1.93 9.89
N PRO A 64 -15.34 0.90 10.33
CA PRO A 64 -15.82 -0.01 11.37
C PRO A 64 -16.10 0.75 12.68
N ASP A 65 -17.06 0.24 13.44
CA ASP A 65 -17.38 0.77 14.76
C ASP A 65 -16.28 0.41 15.79
N PRO A 66 -16.04 1.28 16.80
CA PRO A 66 -16.46 2.68 16.87
C PRO A 66 -15.80 3.58 15.81
N LEU A 67 -16.64 4.40 15.16
CA LEU A 67 -16.24 5.31 14.09
C LEU A 67 -15.06 6.20 14.50
N GLY A 68 -14.02 6.19 13.67
CA GLY A 68 -12.83 7.04 13.85
C GLY A 68 -11.83 6.53 14.88
N LEU A 69 -12.15 5.47 15.62
CA LEU A 69 -11.23 4.75 16.50
C LEU A 69 -10.70 3.47 15.87
N ASN A 70 -11.31 3.03 14.75
CA ASN A 70 -10.98 1.80 14.06
C ASN A 70 -10.75 1.96 12.57
N SER A 71 -9.97 1.02 12.05
CA SER A 71 -9.72 0.81 10.63
C SER A 71 -9.82 -0.68 10.30
N VAL A 72 -9.81 -1.00 9.01
CA VAL A 72 -9.73 -2.38 8.54
C VAL A 72 -8.28 -2.65 8.15
N ARG A 73 -7.71 -3.73 8.69
CA ARG A 73 -6.44 -4.27 8.24
C ARG A 73 -6.67 -5.58 7.49
N LEU A 74 -6.24 -5.60 6.24
CA LEU A 74 -6.09 -6.79 5.42
C LEU A 74 -4.66 -7.33 5.61
N THR A 75 -4.51 -8.61 5.93
CA THR A 75 -3.21 -9.27 6.00
C THR A 75 -3.21 -10.47 5.07
N ARG A 76 -2.12 -10.65 4.33
CA ARG A 76 -1.96 -11.75 3.39
C ARG A 76 -1.36 -12.96 4.10
N ASN A 77 -2.15 -14.01 4.29
CA ASN A 77 -1.73 -15.28 4.87
C ASN A 77 -2.20 -16.43 3.95
N ASP A 78 -1.41 -17.50 3.82
CA ASP A 78 -1.78 -18.73 3.09
C ASP A 78 -2.34 -18.51 1.67
N GLY A 79 -1.82 -17.50 0.96
CA GLY A 79 -2.26 -17.14 -0.39
C GLY A 79 -3.57 -16.35 -0.48
N GLY A 80 -4.24 -16.11 0.66
CA GLY A 80 -5.48 -15.34 0.77
C GLY A 80 -5.31 -14.00 1.50
N TRP A 81 -6.39 -13.22 1.51
CA TRP A 81 -6.50 -11.98 2.28
C TRP A 81 -7.47 -12.18 3.44
N HIS A 82 -7.04 -11.83 4.65
CA HIS A 82 -7.87 -11.88 5.84
C HIS A 82 -8.08 -10.46 6.38
N ALA A 83 -9.33 -10.08 6.58
CA ALA A 83 -9.70 -8.78 7.13
C ALA A 83 -9.88 -8.88 8.65
N ARG A 84 -9.36 -7.89 9.37
CA ARG A 84 -9.64 -7.66 10.79
C ARG A 84 -9.82 -6.17 11.07
N HIS A 85 -10.50 -5.84 12.16
CA HIS A 85 -10.52 -4.47 12.68
C HIS A 85 -9.26 -4.22 13.53
N THR A 86 -8.84 -2.96 13.66
CA THR A 86 -7.59 -2.60 14.35
C THR A 86 -7.74 -2.28 15.84
N PHE A 87 -8.94 -2.01 16.37
CA PHE A 87 -9.19 -2.09 17.81
C PHE A 87 -9.12 -3.53 18.28
N PRO A 88 -8.81 -3.73 19.58
CA PRO A 88 -9.22 -4.95 20.26
C PRO A 88 -10.72 -5.16 20.12
N THR A 89 -11.12 -6.32 19.60
CA THR A 89 -12.45 -6.87 19.88
C THR A 89 -12.59 -7.09 21.38
N GLU A 90 -13.78 -6.86 21.96
CA GLU A 90 -14.03 -7.08 23.39
C GLU A 90 -13.43 -8.42 23.85
N GLY A 91 -12.46 -8.38 24.76
CA GLY A 91 -11.78 -9.55 25.32
C GLY A 91 -10.31 -9.74 24.93
N GLU A 92 -9.76 -8.97 23.97
CA GLU A 92 -8.31 -9.00 23.69
C GLU A 92 -7.55 -8.04 24.62
N PRO A 93 -6.52 -8.48 25.36
CA PRO A 93 -5.78 -7.61 26.25
C PRO A 93 -5.04 -6.52 25.45
N LEU A 94 -5.18 -5.27 25.90
CA LEU A 94 -4.32 -4.17 25.47
C LEU A 94 -2.89 -4.51 25.92
N HIS A 95 -2.06 -5.02 25.01
CA HIS A 95 -0.65 -5.22 25.31
C HIS A 95 0.05 -3.84 25.44
N PRO A 96 0.90 -3.66 26.47
CA PRO A 96 1.63 -2.41 26.73
C PRO A 96 2.74 -2.13 25.70
#